data_AF-A0A0P8XSK4-F1
#
_entry.id   AF-A0A0P8XSK4-F1
#
_cell.length_a   1.000
_cell.length_b   1.000
_cell.length_c   1.000
_cell.angle_alpha   90.00
_cell.angle_beta   90.00
_cell.angle_gamma   90.00
#
_symmetry.space_group_name_H-M   'P 1'
#
loop_
_entity.id
_entity.type
_entity.pdbx_description
1 polymer ?
#
loop_
_entity_poly.entity_id
_entity_poly.type
_entity_poly.pdbx_seq_one_letter_code
_entity_poly.pdbx_strand_id
1 'polypeptide(L)'
;MSNPMQAKELLIRAVECDQSGRILEAQTLYTDGIDQLMNFVNGEPDEAKRKVFHTRIKEYMDRAEAIKARVNGKLMLGEVVSHVSIEENDTGYDYDQVFGQYMDRKTIEILVEEPYMQQNYQEHG
;
A
#
# COMPACT_ATOMS: atom_id res chain seq x y z
N MET A 1 -2.26 -9.08 -22.60
CA MET A 1 -1.16 -10.05 -22.38
C MET A 1 -0.43 -9.61 -21.13
N SER A 2 -0.38 -10.46 -20.10
CA SER A 2 0.38 -10.22 -18.87
C SER A 2 1.87 -10.09 -19.22
N ASN A 3 2.53 -9.01 -18.80
CA ASN A 3 3.93 -8.76 -19.11
C ASN A 3 4.80 -9.26 -17.93
N PRO A 4 5.56 -10.36 -18.07
CA PRO A 4 6.36 -10.90 -16.97
C PRO A 4 7.47 -9.94 -16.50
N MET A 5 7.93 -9.02 -17.36
CA MET A 5 8.89 -7.99 -16.95
C MET A 5 8.26 -6.98 -15.99
N GLN A 6 7.00 -6.59 -16.23
CA GLN A 6 6.27 -5.69 -15.36
C GLN A 6 6.01 -6.32 -13.98
N ALA A 7 5.62 -7.60 -13.94
CA ALA A 7 5.45 -8.33 -12.68
C ALA A 7 6.75 -8.36 -11.86
N LYS A 8 7.89 -8.61 -12.54
CA LYS A 8 9.21 -8.61 -11.90
C LYS A 8 9.57 -7.23 -11.34
N GLU A 9 9.34 -6.15 -12.10
CA GLU A 9 9.62 -4.78 -11.65
C GLU A 9 8.79 -4.40 -10.43
N LEU A 10 7.49 -4.74 -10.42
CA LEU A 10 6.60 -4.53 -9.27
C LEU A 10 7.12 -5.26 -8.03
N LEU A 11 7.50 -6.53 -8.17
CA LEU A 11 8.00 -7.34 -7.05
C LEU A 11 9.37 -6.86 -6.53
N ILE A 12 10.24 -6.35 -7.39
CA ILE A 12 11.51 -5.73 -6.95
C ILE A 12 11.21 -4.47 -6.14
N ARG A 13 10.36 -3.58 -6.67
CA ARG A 13 9.94 -2.37 -5.95
C ARG A 13 9.24 -2.71 -4.63
N ALA A 14 8.44 -3.77 -4.58
CA ALA A 14 7.78 -4.21 -3.36
C ALA A 14 8.79 -4.55 -2.25
N VAL A 15 9.88 -5.27 -2.59
CA VAL A 15 10.97 -5.58 -1.66
C VAL A 15 11.67 -4.30 -1.19
N GLU A 16 11.97 -3.36 -2.09
CA GLU A 16 12.62 -2.09 -1.74
C GLU A 16 11.75 -1.25 -0.80
N CYS A 17 10.44 -1.20 -1.04
CA CYS A 17 9.49 -0.50 -0.18
C CYS A 17 9.39 -1.15 1.21
N ASP A 18 9.29 -2.48 1.26
CA ASP A 18 9.22 -3.22 2.53
C ASP A 18 10.51 -3.02 3.36
N GLN A 19 11.68 -3.05 2.72
CA GLN A 19 12.97 -2.80 3.39
C GLN A 19 13.10 -1.36 3.89
N SER A 20 12.51 -0.39 3.20
CA SER A 20 12.51 1.02 3.60
C SER A 20 11.38 1.38 4.58
N GLY A 21 10.53 0.42 4.95
CA GLY A 21 9.42 0.61 5.88
C GLY A 21 8.17 1.24 5.27
N ARG A 22 8.12 1.42 3.94
CA ARG A 22 6.90 1.80 3.20
C ARG A 22 6.02 0.57 3.01
N ILE A 23 5.34 0.19 4.09
CA ILE A 23 4.67 -1.10 4.20
C ILE A 23 3.34 -1.15 3.45
N LEU A 24 2.64 -0.04 3.31
CA LEU A 24 1.39 0.06 2.55
C LEU A 24 1.69 0.00 1.05
N GLU A 25 2.68 0.76 0.57
CA GLU A 25 3.15 0.70 -0.81
C GLU A 25 3.67 -0.70 -1.14
N ALA A 26 4.47 -1.29 -0.25
CA ALA A 26 4.93 -2.68 -0.41
C ALA A 26 3.76 -3.66 -0.52
N GLN A 27 2.72 -3.51 0.30
CA GLN A 27 1.54 -4.36 0.26
C GLN A 27 0.86 -4.33 -1.11
N THR A 28 0.62 -3.14 -1.65
CA THR A 28 0.00 -2.95 -2.96
C THR A 28 0.88 -3.56 -4.05
N LEU A 29 2.18 -3.24 -4.06
CA LEU A 29 3.12 -3.73 -5.07
C LEU A 29 3.30 -5.25 -5.04
N TYR A 30 3.33 -5.88 -3.86
CA TYR A 30 3.33 -7.33 -3.75
C TYR A 30 2.06 -7.92 -4.34
N THR A 31 0.90 -7.37 -3.99
CA THR A 31 -0.41 -7.88 -4.46
C THR A 31 -0.50 -7.80 -5.98
N ASP A 32 -0.24 -6.63 -6.56
CA ASP A 32 -0.28 -6.41 -8.01
C ASP A 32 0.75 -7.28 -8.75
N GLY A 33 1.98 -7.37 -8.21
CA GLY A 33 3.05 -8.16 -8.78
C GLY A 33 2.76 -9.67 -8.76
N ILE A 34 2.18 -10.17 -7.66
CA ILE A 34 1.73 -11.56 -7.52
C ILE A 34 0.62 -11.87 -8.52
N ASP A 35 -0.38 -11.01 -8.64
CA ASP A 35 -1.51 -11.22 -9.54
C ASP A 35 -1.04 -11.27 -11.01
N GLN A 36 -0.15 -10.37 -11.41
CA GLN A 36 0.43 -10.38 -12.75
C GLN A 36 1.29 -11.63 -12.99
N LEU A 37 2.09 -12.04 -12.00
CA LEU A 37 2.92 -13.23 -12.11
C LEU A 37 2.07 -14.51 -12.18
N MET A 38 1.02 -14.63 -11.38
CA MET A 38 0.07 -15.74 -11.44
C MET A 38 -0.60 -15.84 -12.82
N ASN A 39 -1.03 -14.70 -13.37
CA ASN A 39 -1.62 -14.64 -14.72
C ASN A 39 -0.63 -15.09 -15.81
N PHE A 40 0.67 -14.79 -15.66
CA PHE A 40 1.71 -15.29 -16.56
C PHE A 40 1.91 -16.80 -16.42
N VAL A 41 2.01 -17.30 -15.19
CA VAL A 41 2.26 -18.72 -14.88
C VAL A 41 1.13 -19.63 -15.36
N ASN A 42 -0.11 -19.14 -15.35
CA ASN A 42 -1.26 -19.87 -15.91
C ASN A 42 -1.13 -20.17 -17.41
N GLY A 43 -0.31 -19.40 -18.14
CA GLY A 43 -0.01 -19.60 -19.56
C GLY A 43 1.31 -20.35 -19.83
N GLU A 44 2.07 -20.74 -18.81
CA GLU A 44 3.37 -21.40 -18.98
C GLU A 44 3.19 -22.92 -19.24
N PRO A 45 3.58 -23.43 -20.42
CA PRO A 45 3.42 -24.84 -20.75
C PRO A 45 4.42 -25.76 -20.03
N ASP A 46 5.59 -25.25 -19.64
CA ASP A 46 6.61 -26.04 -18.95
C ASP A 46 6.27 -26.22 -17.47
N GLU A 47 5.95 -27.46 -17.09
CA GLU A 47 5.60 -27.81 -15.70
C GLU A 47 6.74 -27.55 -14.70
N ALA A 48 7.99 -27.76 -15.10
CA ALA A 48 9.12 -27.52 -14.21
C ALA A 48 9.27 -26.02 -13.92
N LYS A 49 9.15 -25.17 -14.96
CA LYS A 49 9.15 -23.70 -14.77
C LYS A 49 7.96 -23.23 -13.96
N ARG A 50 6.77 -23.75 -14.24
CA ARG A 50 5.53 -23.43 -13.51
C ARG A 50 5.70 -23.70 -12.01
N LYS A 51 6.29 -24.84 -11.65
CA LYS A 51 6.57 -25.19 -10.25
C LYS A 51 7.52 -24.19 -9.58
N VAL A 52 8.59 -23.79 -10.27
CA VAL A 52 9.54 -22.77 -9.75
C VAL A 52 8.83 -21.44 -9.50
N PHE A 53 8.00 -20.99 -10.45
CA PHE A 53 7.25 -19.75 -10.26
C PHE A 53 6.26 -19.83 -9.10
N HIS A 54 5.53 -20.95 -8.94
CA HIS A 54 4.61 -21.11 -7.80
C HIS A 54 5.32 -21.08 -6.45
N THR A 55 6.51 -21.66 -6.33
CA THR A 55 7.32 -21.54 -5.12
C THR A 55 7.62 -20.06 -4.81
N ARG A 56 8.04 -19.31 -5.83
CA ARG A 56 8.37 -17.89 -5.66
C ARG A 56 7.15 -17.02 -5.35
N ILE A 57 6.02 -17.30 -5.99
CA ILE A 57 4.74 -16.63 -5.70
C ILE A 57 4.34 -16.86 -4.25
N LYS A 58 4.47 -18.10 -3.75
CA LYS A 58 4.16 -18.42 -2.36
C LYS A 58 5.01 -17.58 -1.39
N GLU A 59 6.31 -17.44 -1.64
CA GLU A 59 7.19 -16.60 -0.82
C GLU A 59 6.72 -15.14 -0.77
N TYR A 60 6.29 -14.59 -1.92
CA TYR A 60 5.76 -13.23 -1.97
C TYR A 60 4.38 -13.11 -1.30
N MET A 61 3.51 -14.11 -1.45
CA MET A 61 2.20 -14.15 -0.77
C MET A 61 2.36 -14.20 0.74
N ASP A 62 3.23 -15.07 1.26
CA ASP A 62 3.51 -15.17 2.69
C ASP A 62 4.01 -13.83 3.24
N ARG A 63 4.83 -13.10 2.45
CA ARG A 63 5.30 -11.77 2.82
C ARG A 63 4.19 -10.72 2.82
N ALA A 64 3.35 -10.70 1.78
CA ALA A 64 2.19 -9.81 1.69
C ALA A 64 1.19 -10.04 2.84
N GLU A 65 0.94 -11.29 3.22
CA GLU A 65 0.03 -11.58 4.33
C GLU A 65 0.61 -11.11 5.68
N ALA A 66 1.92 -11.29 5.89
CA ALA A 66 2.60 -10.78 7.08
C ALA A 66 2.56 -9.24 7.18
N ILE A 67 2.71 -8.54 6.06
CA ILE A 67 2.60 -7.08 6.00
C ILE A 67 1.17 -6.64 6.31
N LYS A 68 0.17 -7.26 5.69
CA LYS A 68 -1.26 -7.01 5.96
C LYS A 68 -1.61 -7.18 7.44
N ALA A 69 -1.15 -8.26 8.07
CA ALA A 69 -1.36 -8.47 9.50
C ALA A 69 -0.75 -7.35 10.36
N ARG A 70 0.44 -6.86 9.99
CA ARG A 70 1.10 -5.73 10.66
C ARG A 70 0.34 -4.41 10.49
N VAL A 71 -0.20 -4.14 9.30
CA VAL A 71 -1.04 -2.96 9.03
C VAL A 71 -2.31 -3.00 9.86
N ASN A 72 -3.03 -4.13 9.83
CA ASN A 72 -4.25 -4.31 10.61
C ASN A 72 -3.99 -4.17 12.12
N GLY A 73 -2.89 -4.75 12.62
CA GLY A 73 -2.50 -4.59 14.02
C GLY A 73 -2.28 -3.13 14.42
N LYS A 74 -1.64 -2.32 13.56
CA LYS A 74 -1.47 -0.88 13.80
C LYS A 74 -2.81 -0.14 13.83
N LEU A 75 -3.74 -0.47 12.92
CA LEU A 75 -5.06 0.15 12.87
C LEU A 75 -5.92 -0.21 14.09
N MET A 76 -5.88 -1.47 14.54
CA MET A 76 -6.64 -1.91 15.71
C MET A 76 -6.11 -1.36 17.04
N LEU A 77 -4.83 -0.98 17.11
CA LEU A 77 -4.22 -0.34 18.26
C LEU A 77 -4.41 1.18 18.28
N GLY A 78 -5.06 1.75 17.26
CA GLY A 78 -5.33 3.17 17.19
C GLY A 78 -6.19 3.62 18.37
N GLU A 79 -5.71 4.61 19.11
CA GLU A 79 -6.49 5.33 20.12
C GLU A 79 -6.79 6.73 19.63
N VAL A 80 -7.92 7.30 20.06
CA VAL A 80 -8.24 8.69 19.76
C VAL A 80 -7.32 9.57 20.60
N VAL A 81 -6.33 10.18 19.95
CA VAL A 81 -5.36 11.07 20.60
C VAL A 81 -5.81 12.53 20.66
N SER A 82 -6.70 12.94 19.75
CA SER A 82 -7.24 14.31 19.71
C SER A 82 -8.61 14.35 19.06
N HIS A 83 -9.46 15.27 19.51
CA HIS A 83 -10.72 15.63 18.87
C HIS A 83 -10.74 17.13 18.61
N VAL A 84 -11.08 17.54 17.39
CA VAL A 84 -11.21 18.94 16.98
C VAL A 84 -12.60 19.12 16.37
N SER A 85 -13.37 20.06 16.90
CA SER A 85 -14.67 20.46 16.35
C SER A 85 -14.46 21.70 15.48
N ILE A 86 -14.92 21.65 14.23
CA ILE A 86 -14.87 22.77 13.28
C ILE A 86 -16.31 23.17 13.01
N GLU A 87 -16.71 24.35 13.47
CA GLU A 87 -18.07 24.85 13.37
C GLU A 87 -18.30 25.63 12.06
N GLU A 88 -19.57 25.97 11.79
CA GLU A 88 -19.91 26.74 10.60
C GLU A 88 -19.19 28.10 10.59
N ASN A 89 -18.49 28.40 9.49
CA ASN A 89 -17.70 29.62 9.27
C ASN A 89 -16.44 29.76 10.15
N ASP A 90 -16.00 28.68 10.80
CA ASP A 90 -14.69 28.65 11.44
C ASP A 90 -13.55 28.86 10.42
N THR A 91 -12.46 29.45 10.89
CA THR A 91 -11.24 29.67 10.10
C THR A 91 -10.01 29.19 10.86
N GLY A 92 -8.89 28.98 10.15
CA GLY A 92 -7.66 28.49 10.78
C GLY A 92 -7.61 26.96 10.96
N TYR A 93 -8.20 26.22 10.01
CA TYR A 93 -8.17 24.75 9.96
C TYR A 93 -7.69 24.26 8.59
N ASP A 94 -6.58 24.80 8.10
CA ASP A 94 -5.91 24.19 6.94
C ASP A 94 -5.25 22.84 7.30
N TYR A 95 -4.77 22.12 6.29
CA TYR A 95 -4.17 20.80 6.51
C TYR A 95 -2.91 20.82 7.38
N ASP A 96 -2.11 21.88 7.34
CA ASP A 96 -0.91 22.01 8.18
C ASP A 96 -1.30 22.22 9.64
N GLN A 97 -2.31 23.05 9.90
CA GLN A 97 -2.83 23.30 11.25
C GLN A 97 -3.46 22.07 11.89
N VAL A 98 -4.18 21.25 11.11
CA VAL A 98 -4.86 20.06 11.61
C VAL A 98 -3.90 18.88 11.77
N PHE A 99 -3.04 18.64 10.77
CA PHE A 99 -2.23 17.41 10.71
C PHE A 99 -0.74 17.62 10.95
N GLY A 100 -0.22 18.83 10.79
CA GLY A 100 1.22 19.11 10.78
C GLY A 100 1.94 18.70 12.06
N GLN A 101 1.29 18.83 13.22
CA GLN A 101 1.86 18.38 14.50
C GLN A 101 2.05 16.86 14.61
N TYR A 102 1.32 16.08 13.79
CA TYR A 102 1.37 14.61 13.76
C TYR A 102 2.26 14.08 12.63
N MET A 103 2.85 14.97 11.83
CA MET A 103 3.76 14.62 10.76
C MET A 103 5.15 15.18 11.06
N ASP A 104 6.16 14.32 11.07
CA ASP A 104 7.54 14.74 11.28
C ASP A 104 8.47 14.14 10.22
N ARG A 105 9.78 14.37 10.38
CA ARG A 105 10.80 13.82 9.46
C ARG A 105 10.90 12.29 9.49
N LYS A 106 10.25 11.63 10.44
CA LYS A 106 10.18 10.18 10.56
C LYS A 106 8.89 9.62 9.94
N THR A 107 7.93 10.46 9.57
CA THR A 107 6.77 10.03 8.76
C THR A 107 7.25 9.59 7.39
N ILE A 108 7.15 8.29 7.12
CA ILE A 108 7.62 7.66 5.88
C ILE A 108 6.49 7.30 4.90
N GLU A 109 5.26 7.22 5.39
CA GLU A 109 4.11 6.75 4.63
C GLU A 109 2.81 7.24 5.30
N ILE A 110 1.80 7.57 4.49
CA ILE A 110 0.49 8.05 4.94
C ILE A 110 -0.59 7.22 4.24
N LEU A 111 -1.57 6.73 5.01
CA LEU A 111 -2.79 6.13 4.49
C LEU A 111 -3.92 7.15 4.56
N VAL A 112 -4.56 7.44 3.43
CA VAL A 112 -5.76 8.28 3.37
C VAL A 112 -6.88 7.46 2.75
N GLU A 113 -7.98 7.30 3.47
CA GLU A 113 -9.21 6.67 2.98
C GLU A 113 -10.27 7.76 2.81
N GLU A 114 -10.35 8.33 1.60
CA GLU A 114 -11.27 9.43 1.28
C GLU A 114 -12.34 8.97 0.28
N PRO A 115 -13.57 8.66 0.71
CA PRO A 115 -14.60 8.12 -0.17
C PRO A 115 -15.12 9.13 -1.19
N TYR A 116 -14.88 10.43 -0.99
CA TYR A 116 -15.52 11.47 -1.79
C TYR A 116 -14.62 12.12 -2.84
N MET A 117 -13.40 11.67 -3.09
CA MET A 117 -12.50 12.27 -4.09
C MET A 117 -12.97 12.04 -5.53
N GLN A 118 -13.89 12.87 -6.04
CA GLN A 118 -14.55 12.71 -7.34
C GLN A 118 -14.62 14.00 -8.18
N GLN A 119 -14.46 15.17 -7.55
CA GLN A 119 -14.64 16.49 -8.12
C GLN A 119 -13.32 17.27 -8.05
N ASN A 120 -13.10 18.17 -9.01
CA ASN A 120 -11.85 18.94 -9.11
C ASN A 120 -11.51 19.71 -7.82
N TYR A 121 -12.51 20.24 -7.10
CA TYR A 121 -12.28 20.98 -5.87
C TYR A 121 -11.85 20.10 -4.68
N GLN A 122 -12.03 18.78 -4.78
CA GLN A 122 -11.59 17.82 -3.76
C GLN A 122 -10.15 17.36 -4.01
N GLU A 123 -9.70 17.44 -5.27
CA GLU A 123 -8.32 17.17 -5.66
C GLU A 123 -7.41 18.38 -5.40
N HIS A 124 -7.97 19.58 -5.40
CA HIS A 124 -7.23 20.85 -5.34
C HIS A 124 -7.79 21.71 -4.20
N GLY A 125 -7.15 21.58 -3.02
CA GLY A 125 -7.35 22.44 -1.85
C GLY A 125 -6.25 23.47 -1.72
#